data_AF-A0A8U1F079-F1
#
_entry.id   AF-A0A8U1F079-F1
#
_cell.length_a   1.000
_cell.length_b   1.000
_cell.length_c   1.000
_cell.angle_alpha   90.00
_cell.angle_beta   90.00
_cell.angle_gamma   90.00
#
_symmetry.space_group_name_H-M   'P 1'
#
loop_
_entity.id
_entity.type
_entity.pdbx_description
1 polymer ?
#
loop_
_entity_poly.entity_id
_entity_poly.type
_entity_poly.pdbx_seq_one_letter_code
_entity_poly.pdbx_strand_id
1 'polypeptide(L)' 'MFMDKKLSLKLNGGRQVQGVLRGFDPFMNLVMDDCLEMAPGGIQNTIGMVVIRGNSIIMLEALERV' A
#
# COMPACT_ATOMS: atom_id res chain seq x y z
N MET A 1 13.65 -8.15 -3.40
CA MET A 1 13.49 -6.69 -3.43
C MET A 1 12.02 -6.40 -3.73
N PHE A 2 11.34 -5.59 -2.92
CA PHE A 2 9.90 -5.30 -3.10
C PHE A 2 9.64 -4.07 -3.98
N MET A 3 10.68 -3.37 -4.43
CA MET A 3 10.54 -2.27 -5.39
C MET A 3 9.86 -2.74 -6.66
N ASP A 4 9.00 -1.89 -7.21
CA ASP A 4 8.19 -2.12 -8.41
C ASP A 4 7.24 -3.33 -8.33
N LYS A 5 7.06 -3.92 -7.14
CA LYS A 5 6.08 -4.97 -6.91
C LYS A 5 4.75 -4.39 -6.45
N LYS A 6 3.67 -5.05 -6.85
CA LYS A 6 2.34 -4.75 -6.33
C LYS A 6 2.19 -5.29 -4.91
N LEU A 7 1.89 -4.40 -3.98
CA LEU A 7 1.69 -4.69 -2.57
C LEU A 7 0.25 -4.46 -2.16
N SER A 8 -0.20 -5.23 -1.18
CA SER A 8 -1.41 -5.03 -0.41
C SER A 8 -1.04 -4.65 1.02
N LEU A 9 -1.56 -3.52 1.48
CA LEU A 9 -1.29 -2.96 2.79
C LEU A 9 -2.57 -2.93 3.61
N LYS A 10 -2.49 -3.44 4.85
CA LYS A 10 -3.50 -3.19 5.89
C LYS A 10 -3.00 -2.06 6.76
N LEU A 11 -3.83 -1.04 6.92
CA LEU A 11 -3.52 0.17 7.67
C LEU A 11 -4.40 0.26 8.93
N ASN A 12 -3.98 1.11 9.86
CA ASN A 12 -4.79 1.48 11.03
C ASN A 12 -6.19 1.96 10.61
N GLY A 13 -7.18 1.59 11.43
CA GLY A 13 -8.59 1.90 11.19
C GLY A 13 -9.28 0.97 10.18
N GLY A 14 -8.72 -0.21 9.90
CA GLY A 14 -9.33 -1.20 9.00
C GLY A 14 -9.22 -0.86 7.52
N ARG A 15 -8.48 0.19 7.16
CA ARG A 15 -8.27 0.61 5.76
C ARG A 15 -7.32 -0.34 5.06
N GLN A 16 -7.56 -0.54 3.77
CA GLN A 16 -6.73 -1.37 2.92
C GLN A 16 -6.38 -0.61 1.65
N VAL A 17 -5.10 -0.64 1.28
CA VAL A 17 -4.58 0.02 0.08
C VAL A 17 -3.76 -0.99 -0.70
N GLN A 18 -3.95 -1.04 -2.01
CA GLN A 18 -3.10 -1.79 -2.92
C GLN A 18 -2.42 -0.85 -3.91
N GLY A 19 -1.19 -1.15 -4.33
CA GLY A 19 -0.49 -0.35 -5.33
C GLY A 19 0.95 -0.82 -5.51
N VAL A 20 1.73 -0.08 -6.28
CA VAL A 20 3.11 -0.43 -6.62
C VAL A 20 4.08 0.31 -5.70
N LEU A 21 5.00 -0.41 -5.06
CA LEU A 21 6.02 0.23 -4.23
C LEU A 21 7.07 0.93 -5.09
N ARG A 22 7.21 2.24 -4.95
CA ARG A 22 8.24 3.04 -5.66
C ARG A 22 9.42 3.41 -4.78
N GLY A 23 9.21 3.49 -3.46
CA GLY A 23 10.24 3.92 -2.54
C GLY A 23 9.88 3.66 -1.10
N PHE A 24 10.90 3.58 -0.24
CA PHE A 24 10.74 3.55 1.20
C PHE A 24 11.92 4.21 1.89
N ASP A 25 11.74 4.62 3.14
CA ASP A 25 12.79 5.15 4.00
C ASP A 25 13.08 4.22 5.20
N PRO A 26 14.11 4.50 6.03
CA PRO A 26 14.44 3.68 7.20
C PRO A 26 13.34 3.61 8.27
N PHE A 27 12.36 4.51 8.24
CA PHE A 27 11.20 4.50 9.15
C PHE A 27 10.01 3.74 8.55
N MET A 28 10.21 3.07 7.42
CA MET A 28 9.19 2.36 6.65
C MET A 28 8.04 3.25 6.17
N ASN A 29 8.28 4.56 5.97
CA ASN A 29 7.35 5.34 5.17
C ASN A 29 7.46 4.87 3.73
N LEU A 30 6.33 4.66 3.06
CA LEU A 30 6.28 4.11 1.70
C LEU A 30 5.78 5.15 0.72
N VAL A 31 6.41 5.21 -0.44
CA VAL A 31 5.87 5.88 -1.63
C VAL A 31 5.28 4.79 -2.51
N MET A 32 3.97 4.87 -2.74
CA MET A 32 3.28 3.93 -3.61
C MET A 32 2.57 4.66 -4.75
N ASP A 33 2.49 3.98 -5.87
CA ASP A 33 1.93 4.47 -7.12
C ASP A 33 0.81 3.55 -7.60
N ASP A 34 -0.04 4.06 -8.50
CA ASP A 34 -1.25 3.36 -8.99
C ASP A 34 -2.11 2.80 -7.85
N CYS A 35 -2.27 3.56 -6.76
CA CYS A 35 -2.94 3.06 -5.57
C CYS A 35 -4.45 2.99 -5.71
N LEU A 36 -5.00 1.92 -5.14
CA LEU A 36 -6.42 1.63 -4.98
C LEU A 36 -6.74 1.50 -3.49
N GLU A 37 -7.65 2.31 -2.98
CA GLU A 37 -8.26 2.12 -1.67
C GLU A 37 -9.39 1.09 -1.78
N MET A 38 -9.33 0.05 -0.95
CA MET A 38 -10.39 -0.95 -0.80
C MET A 38 -11.39 -0.46 0.25
N ALA A 39 -12.41 0.26 -0.19
CA ALA A 39 -13.46 0.80 0.67
C ALA A 39 -14.50 -0.28 1.04
N PRO A 40 -15.28 -0.06 2.12
CA PRO A 40 -16.35 -0.97 2.52
C PRO A 40 -17.34 -1.24 1.37
N GLY A 41 -17.86 -2.46 1.30
CA GLY A 41 -18.80 -2.86 0.24
C GLY A 41 -18.13 -3.24 -1.09
N GLY A 42 -16.80 -3.41 -1.11
CA GLY A 42 -16.05 -3.84 -2.31
C GLY A 42 -15.77 -2.72 -3.31
N ILE A 43 -16.03 -1.47 -2.94
CA ILE A 43 -15.74 -0.29 -3.76
C ILE A 43 -14.22 -0.09 -3.80
N GLN A 44 -13.67 0.16 -4.99
CA GLN A 44 -12.26 0.47 -5.18
C GLN A 44 -12.11 1.91 -5.66
N ASN A 45 -11.48 2.76 -4.84
CA ASN A 45 -11.21 4.14 -5.21
C ASN A 45 -9.78 4.27 -5.71
N THR A 46 -9.59 4.82 -6.91
CA THR A 46 -8.24 5.16 -7.40
C THR A 46 -7.76 6.42 -6.71
N ILE A 47 -6.64 6.31 -6.01
CA ILE A 47 -6.01 7.41 -5.25
C ILE A 47 -4.64 7.81 -5.80
N GLY A 48 -4.15 7.13 -6.84
CA GLY A 48 -2.94 7.51 -7.57
C GLY A 48 -1.67 7.33 -6.75
N MET A 49 -0.78 8.32 -6.78
CA MET A 49 0.46 8.29 -6.00
C MET A 49 0.22 8.76 -4.57
N VAL A 50 0.61 7.96 -3.58
CA VAL A 50 0.40 8.23 -2.16
C VAL A 50 1.65 7.99 -1.33
N VAL A 51 1.75 8.71 -0.21
CA VAL A 51 2.75 8.46 0.82
C VAL A 51 2.05 7.84 2.02
N ILE A 52 2.53 6.68 2.46
CA ILE A 52 1.99 5.95 3.62
C ILE A 52 2.99 6.04 4.75
N ARG A 53 2.53 6.52 5.91
CA ARG A 53 3.37 6.60 7.11
C ARG A 53 3.59 5.22 7.71
N GLY A 54 4.85 4.86 7.98
CA GLY A 54 5.23 3.53 8.48
C GLY A 54 4.48 3.12 9.75
N ASN A 55 4.29 4.05 10.69
CA ASN A 55 3.54 3.81 11.94
C ASN A 55 2.06 3.44 11.74
N SER A 56 1.51 3.66 10.55
CA SER A 56 0.12 3.30 10.23
C SER A 56 -0.02 1.93 9.57
N ILE A 57 1.10 1.27 9.24
CA ILE A 57 1.11 -0.03 8.54
C ILE A 57 0.99 -1.14 9.57
N ILE A 58 -0.04 -1.96 9.44
CA ILE A 58 -0.26 -3.15 10.26
C ILE A 58 0.35 -4.38 9.58
N MET A 59 0.18 -4.49 8.26
CA MET A 59 0.62 -5.64 7.47
C MET A 59 0.92 -5.23 6.04
N LEU A 60 1.93 -5.86 5.47
CA LEU A 60 2.36 -5.71 4.07
C LEU A 60 2.45 -7.10 3.44
N GLU A 61 1.78 -7.27 2.30
CA GLU A 61 1.74 -8.52 1.55
C GLU A 61 2.06 -8.25 0.08
N ALA A 62 2.94 -9.06 -0.53
CA ALA A 62 3.18 -8.98 -1.97
C ALA A 62 2.13 -9.79 -2.72
N LEU A 63 1.50 -9.17 -3.73
CA LEU A 63 0.48 -9.83 -4.54
C LEU A 63 1.07 -10.62 -5.71
N GLU A 64 2.35 -10.38 -6.03
CA GLU A 64 3.09 -11.13 -7.03
C GLU A 64 3.81 -12.32 -6.39
N ARG A 65 3.75 -13.49 -7.05
CA ARG A 65 4.56 -14.65 -6.65
C ARG A 65 6.05 -14.29 -6.76
N VAL A 66 6.80 -14.61 -5.71
CA VAL A 66 8.27 -14.53 -5.67
C VAL A 66 8.86 -15.73 -6.41
#